data_AF-A0A961CME6-F1
#
_entry.id   AF-A0A961CME6-F1
#
_cell.length_a   1.000
_cell.length_b   1.000
_cell.length_c   1.000
_cell.angle_alpha   90.00
_cell.angle_beta   90.00
_cell.angle_gamma   90.00
#
_symmetry.space_group_name_H-M   'P 1'
#
loop_
_entity.id
_entity.type
_entity.pdbx_description
1 polymer ?
#
loop_
_entity_poly.entity_id
_entity_poly.type
_entity_poly.pdbx_seq_one_letter_code
_entity_poly.pdbx_strand_id
1 'polypeptide(L)'
;MAQQTESSIVIDASAAQVMEVIADLGTYPEWAGVKATRVLATFPDGRPKEVEMTIDSGPIKDTYSIRYQWHGDRRVNWQLTESTVLRDLDGTYLVIDRGDGTSEVTYRLMVDLTIPIIGTIKRKAEKAIVDTALKGLKKRVER
;
A
#
# COMPACT_ATOMS: atom_id res chain seq x y z
N MET A 1 17.70 7.85 10.55
CA MET A 1 16.48 8.20 9.79
C MET A 1 16.24 7.07 8.82
N ALA A 2 15.15 6.31 8.95
CA ALA A 2 14.86 5.21 8.03
C ALA A 2 14.60 5.78 6.63
N GLN A 3 15.26 5.22 5.60
CA GLN A 3 15.02 5.63 4.21
C GLN A 3 13.65 5.08 3.77
N GLN A 4 12.73 5.96 3.39
CA GLN A 4 11.49 5.62 2.72
C GLN A 4 11.67 5.79 1.21
N THR A 5 11.13 4.86 0.43
CA THR A 5 11.00 5.02 -1.01
C THR A 5 9.65 5.66 -1.31
N GLU A 6 9.64 6.73 -2.09
CA GLU A 6 8.42 7.44 -2.49
C GLU A 6 8.32 7.65 -4.00
N SER A 7 7.09 7.69 -4.51
CA SER A 7 6.78 8.04 -5.90
C SER A 7 5.36 8.63 -5.95
N SER A 8 5.08 9.44 -6.97
CA SER A 8 3.74 10.00 -7.19
C SER A 8 3.24 9.80 -8.62
N ILE A 9 1.93 9.78 -8.78
CA ILE A 9 1.26 9.70 -10.07
C ILE A 9 -0.06 10.50 -10.03
N VAL A 10 -0.46 11.04 -11.17
CA VAL A 10 -1.79 11.63 -11.33
C VAL A 10 -2.76 10.56 -11.81
N ILE A 11 -3.91 10.46 -11.15
CA ILE A 11 -5.02 9.56 -11.48
C ILE A 11 -6.23 10.42 -11.87
N ASP A 12 -6.89 10.06 -12.97
CA ASP A 12 -8.08 10.71 -13.51
C ASP A 12 -9.35 10.29 -12.73
N ALA A 13 -9.34 10.62 -11.43
CA ALA A 13 -10.45 10.40 -10.52
C ALA A 13 -10.35 11.32 -9.29
N SER A 14 -11.49 11.50 -8.62
CA SER A 14 -11.55 12.24 -7.36
C SER A 14 -10.82 11.52 -6.23
N ALA A 15 -10.42 12.28 -5.21
CA ALA A 15 -9.72 11.73 -4.05
C ALA A 15 -10.55 10.66 -3.33
N ALA A 16 -11.87 10.83 -3.28
CA ALA A 16 -12.80 9.86 -2.71
C ALA A 16 -12.78 8.53 -3.48
N GLN A 17 -12.89 8.56 -4.82
CA GLN A 17 -12.84 7.35 -5.65
C GLN A 17 -11.51 6.60 -5.50
N VAL A 18 -10.40 7.34 -5.47
CA VAL A 18 -9.08 6.74 -5.22
C VAL A 18 -9.05 6.07 -3.85
N MET A 19 -9.54 6.74 -2.81
CA MET A 19 -9.50 6.22 -1.44
C MET A 19 -10.44 5.02 -1.24
N GLU A 20 -11.57 4.99 -1.93
CA GLU A 20 -12.48 3.83 -1.96
C GLU A 20 -11.78 2.58 -2.50
N VAL A 21 -11.03 2.71 -3.61
CA VAL A 21 -10.25 1.59 -4.17
C VAL A 21 -9.12 1.16 -3.23
N ILE A 22 -8.47 2.11 -2.54
CA ILE A 22 -7.46 1.78 -1.52
C ILE A 22 -8.10 1.07 -0.31
N ALA A 23 -9.34 1.39 0.06
CA ALA A 23 -10.05 0.74 1.14
C ALA A 23 -10.62 -0.64 0.77
N ASP A 24 -10.80 -0.92 -0.52
CA ASP A 24 -11.26 -2.22 -1.03
C ASP A 24 -10.13 -3.28 -1.02
N LEU A 25 -9.69 -3.63 0.18
CA LEU A 25 -8.60 -4.62 0.37
C LEU A 25 -8.96 -6.01 -0.15
N GLY A 26 -10.25 -6.32 -0.34
CA GLY A 26 -10.69 -7.62 -0.87
C GLY A 26 -10.26 -7.85 -2.32
N THR A 27 -10.11 -6.78 -3.11
CA THR A 27 -9.74 -6.87 -4.53
C THR A 27 -8.24 -6.69 -4.78
N TYR A 28 -7.45 -6.46 -3.74
CA TYR A 28 -5.99 -6.31 -3.85
C TYR A 28 -5.28 -7.47 -4.56
N PRO A 29 -5.69 -8.75 -4.40
CA PRO A 29 -5.08 -9.84 -5.15
C PRO A 29 -5.16 -9.72 -6.68
N GLU A 30 -6.08 -8.91 -7.19
CA GLU A 30 -6.29 -8.71 -8.62
C GLU A 30 -5.33 -7.67 -9.23
N TRP A 31 -4.78 -6.76 -8.42
CA TRP A 31 -4.06 -5.59 -8.96
C TRP A 31 -2.86 -5.10 -8.14
N ALA A 32 -2.79 -5.41 -6.84
CA ALA A 32 -1.78 -4.88 -5.92
C ALA A 32 -0.57 -5.81 -5.72
N GLY A 33 -0.54 -6.98 -6.35
CA GLY A 33 0.59 -7.92 -6.28
C GLY A 33 0.69 -8.71 -4.97
N VAL A 34 -0.38 -8.75 -4.19
CA VAL A 34 -0.56 -9.68 -3.06
C VAL A 34 -1.27 -10.94 -3.53
N LYS A 35 -1.07 -12.06 -2.84
CA LYS A 35 -1.72 -13.34 -3.18
C LYS A 35 -3.11 -13.47 -2.55
N ALA A 36 -3.25 -12.99 -1.32
CA ALA A 36 -4.49 -13.03 -0.57
C ALA A 36 -4.53 -11.89 0.44
N THR A 37 -5.75 -11.48 0.78
CA THR A 37 -6.03 -10.50 1.83
C THR A 37 -7.17 -11.00 2.69
N ARG A 38 -7.10 -10.70 3.99
CA ARG A 38 -8.15 -11.01 4.95
C ARG A 38 -8.30 -9.87 5.93
N VAL A 39 -9.44 -9.19 5.89
CA VAL A 39 -9.76 -8.14 6.87
C VAL A 39 -10.02 -8.78 8.23
N LEU A 40 -9.23 -8.39 9.22
CA LEU A 40 -9.30 -8.89 10.59
C LEU A 40 -10.19 -8.02 11.46
N ALA A 41 -10.16 -6.71 11.21
CA ALA A 41 -11.00 -5.74 11.91
C ALA A 41 -11.35 -4.56 10.99
N THR A 42 -12.50 -3.95 11.24
CA THR A 42 -12.96 -2.72 10.58
C THR A 42 -13.23 -1.62 11.61
N PHE A 43 -13.16 -0.37 11.16
CA PHE A 43 -13.64 0.78 11.90
C PHE A 43 -15.17 0.92 11.76
N PRO A 44 -15.84 1.73 12.60
CA PRO A 44 -17.29 1.93 12.53
C PRO A 44 -17.79 2.51 11.21
N ASP A 45 -16.93 3.19 10.45
CA ASP A 45 -17.21 3.72 9.11
C ASP A 45 -17.08 2.66 8.00
N GLY A 46 -16.79 1.40 8.37
CA GLY A 46 -16.60 0.29 7.46
C GLY A 46 -15.18 0.15 6.91
N ARG A 47 -14.27 1.11 7.16
CA ARG A 47 -12.92 1.04 6.63
C ARG A 47 -12.10 -0.05 7.32
N PRO A 48 -11.18 -0.73 6.60
CA PRO A 48 -10.31 -1.72 7.20
C PRO A 48 -9.44 -1.11 8.31
N LYS A 49 -9.46 -1.71 9.49
CA LYS A 49 -8.60 -1.32 10.61
C LYS A 49 -7.35 -2.17 10.67
N GLU A 50 -7.51 -3.47 10.48
CA GLU A 50 -6.42 -4.44 10.53
C GLU A 50 -6.66 -5.50 9.47
N VAL A 51 -5.62 -5.84 8.72
CA VAL A 51 -5.69 -6.81 7.63
C VAL A 51 -4.49 -7.73 7.70
N GLU A 52 -4.71 -9.00 7.40
CA GLU A 52 -3.66 -9.97 7.10
C GLU A 52 -3.49 -10.02 5.57
N MET A 53 -2.24 -9.95 5.11
CA MET A 53 -1.88 -10.08 3.70
C MET A 53 -0.90 -11.23 3.51
N THR A 54 -1.08 -11.97 2.43
CA THR A 54 -0.13 -13.00 2.00
C THR A 54 0.58 -12.55 0.73
N ILE A 55 1.91 -12.62 0.73
CA ILE A 55 2.74 -12.41 -0.46
C ILE A 55 3.43 -13.71 -0.86
N ASP A 56 3.56 -13.92 -2.16
CA ASP A 56 4.23 -15.08 -2.75
C ASP A 56 4.98 -14.60 -4.01
N SER A 57 6.04 -13.83 -3.77
CA SER A 57 6.79 -13.13 -4.82
C SER A 57 8.11 -13.84 -5.09
N GLY A 58 8.05 -15.14 -5.38
CA GLY A 58 9.21 -15.99 -5.67
C GLY A 58 9.99 -16.38 -4.41
N PRO A 59 11.21 -15.86 -4.17
CA PRO A 59 12.00 -16.22 -2.99
C PRO A 59 11.44 -15.66 -1.68
N ILE A 60 10.54 -14.67 -1.73
CA ILE A 60 9.91 -14.07 -0.56
C ILE A 60 8.47 -14.57 -0.47
N LYS A 61 8.21 -15.35 0.57
CA LYS A 61 6.86 -15.77 0.98
C LYS A 61 6.65 -15.33 2.41
N ASP A 62 5.58 -14.61 2.64
CA ASP A 62 5.27 -14.13 3.97
C ASP A 62 3.76 -13.96 4.14
N THR A 63 3.32 -14.10 5.38
CA THR A 63 1.99 -13.70 5.82
C THR A 63 2.19 -12.72 6.95
N TYR A 64 1.66 -11.52 6.78
CA TYR A 64 1.86 -10.41 7.70
C TYR A 64 0.57 -9.64 7.92
N SER A 65 0.46 -9.05 9.10
CA SER A 65 -0.65 -8.20 9.48
C SER A 65 -0.19 -6.75 9.56
N ILE A 66 -1.02 -5.85 9.04
CA ILE A 66 -0.82 -4.41 9.15
C ILE A 66 -2.06 -3.74 9.74
N ARG A 67 -1.83 -2.66 10.48
CA ARG A 67 -2.88 -1.81 11.02
C ARG A 67 -2.93 -0.49 10.28
N TYR A 68 -4.12 -0.11 9.85
CA TYR A 68 -4.40 1.13 9.14
C TYR A 68 -4.82 2.26 10.10
N GLN A 69 -4.48 3.48 9.70
CA GLN A 69 -5.01 4.72 10.25
C GLN A 69 -5.48 5.59 9.08
N TRP A 70 -6.77 5.88 9.05
CA TRP A 70 -7.40 6.67 8.00
C TRP A 70 -7.57 8.11 8.43
N HIS A 71 -7.34 9.04 7.50
CA HIS A 71 -7.52 10.47 7.71
C HIS A 71 -8.42 11.04 6.61
N GLY A 72 -9.68 10.57 6.60
CA GLY A 72 -10.64 10.85 5.53
C GLY A 72 -10.13 10.36 4.17
N ASP A 73 -10.38 11.14 3.12
CA ASP A 73 -10.01 10.78 1.74
C ASP A 73 -8.66 11.32 1.29
N ARG A 74 -7.92 11.96 2.22
CA ARG A 74 -6.66 12.63 1.88
C ARG A 74 -5.44 11.81 2.23
N ARG A 75 -5.50 10.96 3.26
CA ARG A 75 -4.34 10.20 3.70
C ARG A 75 -4.76 8.91 4.38
N VAL A 76 -3.98 7.87 4.14
CA VAL A 76 -3.99 6.65 4.93
C VAL A 76 -2.55 6.21 5.16
N ASN A 77 -2.25 5.81 6.39
CA ASN A 77 -0.99 5.20 6.75
C ASN A 77 -1.22 3.85 7.41
N TRP A 78 -0.23 2.97 7.32
CA TRP A 78 -0.28 1.67 7.97
C TRP A 78 1.08 1.25 8.48
N GLN A 79 1.05 0.36 9.47
CA GLN A 79 2.23 -0.16 10.14
C GLN A 79 2.11 -1.65 10.37
N LEU A 80 3.25 -2.34 10.32
CA LEU A 80 3.37 -3.75 10.65
C LEU A 80 2.93 -4.01 12.09
N THR A 81 2.05 -4.99 12.27
CA THR A 81 1.70 -5.51 13.60
C THR A 81 2.31 -6.89 13.83
N GLU A 82 2.37 -7.72 12.80
CA GLU A 82 2.89 -9.08 12.88
C GLU A 82 3.44 -9.53 11.52
N SER A 83 4.53 -10.29 11.52
CA SER A 83 5.07 -10.94 10.31
C SER A 83 6.05 -12.04 10.68
N THR A 84 6.25 -12.98 9.76
CA THR A 84 7.30 -14.00 9.87
C THR A 84 8.62 -13.53 9.24
N VAL A 85 8.58 -12.75 8.16
CA VAL A 85 9.78 -12.36 7.38
C VAL A 85 10.11 -10.87 7.48
N LEU A 86 9.10 -10.01 7.52
CA LEU A 86 9.26 -8.56 7.68
C LEU A 86 9.63 -8.23 9.13
N ARG A 87 10.69 -7.43 9.30
CA ARG A 87 11.00 -6.80 10.59
C ARG A 87 10.20 -5.53 10.77
N ASP A 88 10.04 -4.75 9.71
CA ASP A 88 9.31 -3.48 9.72
C ASP A 88 8.63 -3.26 8.37
N LEU A 89 7.48 -2.61 8.40
CA LEU A 89 6.73 -2.22 7.21
C LEU A 89 5.89 -1.00 7.58
N ASP A 90 6.22 0.14 6.99
CA ASP A 90 5.47 1.38 7.15
C ASP A 90 5.16 1.93 5.76
N GLY A 91 3.89 2.28 5.54
CA GLY A 91 3.47 2.85 4.27
C GLY A 91 2.45 3.95 4.43
N THR A 92 2.38 4.82 3.44
CA THR A 92 1.43 5.94 3.41
C THR A 92 0.99 6.20 1.98
N TYR A 93 -0.32 6.30 1.77
CA TYR A 93 -0.90 6.98 0.61
C TYR A 93 -1.33 8.38 1.01
N LEU A 94 -0.92 9.37 0.21
CA LEU A 94 -1.40 10.74 0.26
C LEU A 94 -2.11 11.03 -1.06
N VAL A 95 -3.34 11.51 -0.99
CA VAL A 95 -4.18 11.83 -2.15
C VAL A 95 -4.54 13.31 -2.09
N ILE A 96 -4.09 14.05 -3.10
CA ILE A 96 -4.29 15.49 -3.22
C ILE A 96 -5.21 15.74 -4.40
N ASP A 97 -6.37 16.31 -4.15
CA ASP A 97 -7.29 16.78 -5.19
C ASP A 97 -6.65 17.94 -5.98
N ARG A 98 -6.65 17.85 -7.30
CA ARG A 98 -6.08 18.86 -8.21
C ARG A 98 -7.12 19.89 -8.69
N GLY A 99 -8.39 19.73 -8.31
CA GLY A 99 -9.48 20.66 -8.63
C GLY A 99 -9.98 20.58 -10.07
N ASP A 100 -9.46 19.66 -10.87
CA ASP A 100 -9.80 19.39 -12.28
C ASP A 100 -10.50 18.03 -12.46
N GLY A 101 -10.96 17.42 -11.36
CA GLY A 101 -11.50 16.05 -11.33
C GLY A 101 -10.43 14.96 -11.23
N THR A 102 -9.15 15.33 -11.23
CA THR A 102 -8.02 14.41 -11.05
C THR A 102 -7.41 14.53 -9.66
N SER A 103 -6.65 13.52 -9.25
CA SER A 103 -5.93 13.51 -7.97
C SER A 103 -4.47 13.12 -8.16
N GLU A 104 -3.57 13.80 -7.44
CA GLU A 104 -2.19 13.35 -7.29
C GLU A 104 -2.11 12.37 -6.12
N VAL A 105 -1.63 11.16 -6.40
CA VAL A 105 -1.42 10.11 -5.40
C VAL A 105 0.07 9.93 -5.17
N THR A 106 0.52 10.21 -3.95
CA THR A 106 1.87 9.87 -3.50
C THR A 106 1.82 8.60 -2.68
N TYR A 107 2.68 7.64 -3.03
CA TYR A 107 2.87 6.41 -2.27
C TYR A 107 4.26 6.39 -1.66
N ARG A 108 4.32 6.23 -0.34
CA ARG A 108 5.55 6.05 0.44
C ARG A 108 5.56 4.66 1.04
N LEU A 109 6.70 3.99 0.95
CA LEU A 109 6.89 2.66 1.52
C LEU A 109 8.30 2.53 2.09
N MET A 110 8.38 2.02 3.31
CA MET A 110 9.60 1.48 3.91
C MET A 110 9.36 0.02 4.24
N VAL A 111 10.28 -0.83 3.80
CA VAL A 111 10.25 -2.26 4.07
C VAL A 111 11.54 -2.60 4.80
N ASP A 112 11.50 -3.35 5.88
CA ASP A 112 12.69 -3.96 6.48
C ASP A 112 12.50 -5.46 6.62
N LEU A 113 13.47 -6.24 6.15
CA LEU A 113 13.44 -7.70 6.25
C LEU A 113 14.32 -8.16 7.39
N THR A 114 13.95 -9.29 7.98
CA THR A 114 14.78 -9.98 8.97
C THR A 114 16.12 -10.47 8.39
N ILE A 115 16.11 -10.86 7.11
CA ILE A 115 17.29 -11.35 6.36
C ILE A 115 18.15 -10.16 5.89
N PRO A 116 19.49 -10.21 6.05
CA PRO A 116 20.38 -9.14 5.61
C PRO A 116 20.40 -9.03 4.07
N ILE A 117 19.89 -7.91 3.54
CA ILE A 117 19.93 -7.58 2.11
C ILE A 117 20.90 -6.41 1.87
N ILE A 118 21.69 -6.51 0.78
CA ILE A 118 22.55 -5.42 0.31
C ILE A 118 21.69 -4.21 -0.07
N GLY A 119 21.97 -3.05 0.53
CA GLY A 119 21.09 -1.87 0.47
C GLY A 119 20.66 -1.38 -0.93
N THR A 120 21.50 -1.53 -1.96
CA THR A 120 21.14 -1.15 -3.35
C THR A 120 20.08 -2.07 -3.96
N ILE A 121 20.08 -3.36 -3.62
CA ILE A 121 19.07 -4.33 -4.07
C ILE A 121 17.74 -4.04 -3.38
N LYS A 122 17.78 -3.78 -2.06
CA LYS A 122 16.62 -3.39 -1.25
C LYS A 122 15.87 -2.20 -1.87
N ARG A 123 16.58 -1.10 -2.15
CA ARG A 123 15.96 0.10 -2.77
C ARG A 123 15.34 -0.16 -4.14
N LYS A 124 15.97 -0.99 -4.98
CA LYS A 124 15.40 -1.33 -6.30
C LYS A 124 14.11 -2.13 -6.16
N ALA A 125 14.05 -3.06 -5.21
CA ALA A 125 12.83 -3.83 -4.93
C ALA A 125 11.72 -2.93 -4.37
N GLU A 126 12.01 -2.08 -3.39
CA GLU A 126 11.06 -1.10 -2.85
C GLU A 126 10.48 -0.20 -3.94
N LYS A 127 11.34 0.35 -4.81
CA LYS A 127 10.89 1.17 -5.94
C LYS A 127 10.00 0.40 -6.90
N ALA A 128 10.35 -0.84 -7.24
CA ALA A 128 9.55 -1.68 -8.11
C ALA A 128 8.16 -1.97 -7.52
N ILE A 129 8.07 -2.19 -6.19
CA ILE A 129 6.80 -2.37 -5.48
C ILE A 129 5.96 -1.10 -5.57
N VAL A 130 6.54 0.06 -5.23
CA VAL A 130 5.85 1.36 -5.28
C VAL A 130 5.33 1.67 -6.69
N ASP A 131 6.17 1.51 -7.72
CA ASP A 131 5.80 1.77 -9.11
C ASP A 131 4.70 0.82 -9.60
N THR A 132 4.76 -0.46 -9.20
CA THR A 132 3.75 -1.45 -9.58
C THR A 132 2.42 -1.16 -8.90
N ALA A 133 2.43 -0.86 -7.61
CA ALA A 133 1.23 -0.52 -6.85
C ALA A 133 0.54 0.73 -7.39
N LEU A 134 1.30 1.81 -7.68
CA LEU A 134 0.74 3.04 -8.25
C LEU A 134 0.15 2.81 -9.65
N LYS A 135 0.82 2.04 -10.51
CA LYS A 135 0.30 1.70 -11.84
C LYS A 135 -0.94 0.81 -11.76
N GLY A 136 -0.96 -0.15 -10.83
CA GLY A 136 -2.10 -1.01 -10.55
C GLY A 136 -3.30 -0.21 -10.08
N LEU A 137 -3.09 0.69 -9.10
CA LEU A 137 -4.11 1.58 -8.57
C LEU A 137 -4.69 2.47 -9.66
N LYS A 138 -3.85 3.16 -10.44
CA LYS A 138 -4.29 4.00 -11.56
C LYS A 138 -5.18 3.23 -12.53
N LYS A 139 -4.72 2.06 -12.98
CA LYS A 139 -5.51 1.19 -13.88
C LYS A 139 -6.82 0.69 -13.26
N ARG A 140 -6.88 0.52 -11.95
CA ARG A 140 -8.07 0.03 -11.25
C ARG A 140 -9.11 1.13 -11.08
N VAL A 141 -8.65 2.34 -10.80
CA VAL A 141 -9.49 3.53 -10.57
C VAL A 141 -10.03 4.11 -11.89
N GLU A 142 -9.22 4.12 -12.96
CA GLU A 142 -9.58 4.70 -14.26
C GLU A 142 -10.32 3.73 -15.20
N ARG A 143 -10.76 2.58 -14.68
CA ARG A 143 -11.59 1.62 -15.42
C ARG A 143 -13.04 2.04 -15.40
#